data_AF-A0AAD1MUF2-F1
#
_entry.id   AF-A0AAD1MUF2-F1
#
_cell.length_a   1.000
_cell.length_b   1.000
_cell.length_c   1.000
_cell.angle_alpha   90.00
_cell.angle_beta   90.00
_cell.angle_gamma   90.00
#
_symmetry.space_group_name_H-M   'P 1'
#
loop_
_entity.id
_entity.type
_entity.pdbx_description
1 polymer ?
#
loop_
_entity_poly.entity_id
_entity_poly.type
_entity_poly.pdbx_seq_one_letter_code
_entity_poly.pdbx_strand_id
1 'polypeptide(L)'
;MSTTIEYPSATAVARYVGISASKARRVIDLVRGKSVEEALDILRWAPQQASEPVAKVIASAAANAQNNDGLDPATLVVATIHADEGPTAKRIRPRAQGRAFRIRKRTSHITVIVESRPTREGRRGAAGEAAGGARARRAQGSKAAAAKKAPAKTTEASEEAKGGSQ
;
A
#
# COMPACT_ATOMS: atom_id res chain seq x y z
N MET A 1 -3.15 -26.04 13.03
CA MET A 1 -1.89 -25.62 13.69
C MET A 1 -1.11 -24.79 12.68
N SER A 2 -1.11 -23.47 12.83
CA SER A 2 -0.39 -22.57 11.91
C SER A 2 1.11 -22.71 12.13
N THR A 3 1.86 -23.04 11.09
CA THR A 3 3.33 -22.99 11.09
C THR A 3 3.75 -21.54 11.29
N THR A 4 4.31 -21.21 12.46
CA THR A 4 4.95 -19.92 12.69
C THR A 4 6.20 -19.87 11.81
N ILE A 5 6.14 -19.14 10.71
CA ILE A 5 7.33 -18.88 9.90
C ILE A 5 8.09 -17.77 10.62
N GLU A 6 9.25 -18.11 11.17
CA GLU A 6 10.15 -17.16 11.82
C GLU A 6 11.02 -16.51 10.75
N TYR A 7 10.85 -15.20 10.57
CA TYR A 7 11.71 -14.38 9.72
C TYR A 7 12.71 -13.61 10.59
N PRO A 8 13.97 -13.42 10.14
CA PRO A 8 14.89 -12.56 10.86
C PRO A 8 14.33 -11.14 10.87
N SER A 9 14.27 -10.56 12.06
CA SER A 9 13.56 -9.30 12.32
C SER A 9 14.39 -8.33 13.14
N ALA A 10 14.26 -7.05 12.83
CA ALA A 10 14.84 -5.97 13.59
C ALA A 10 13.74 -5.06 14.16
N THR A 11 14.03 -4.41 15.28
CA THR A 11 13.05 -3.56 15.97
C THR A 11 13.58 -2.14 16.17
N ALA A 12 12.66 -1.18 16.21
CA ALA A 12 12.94 0.19 16.64
C ALA A 12 11.76 0.74 17.45
N VAL A 13 12.08 1.53 18.47
CA VAL A 13 11.09 2.13 19.37
C VAL A 13 11.39 3.61 19.56
N ALA A 14 10.40 4.47 19.31
CA ALA A 14 10.42 5.87 19.74
C ALA A 14 9.51 6.06 20.95
N ARG A 15 10.10 6.47 22.07
CA ARG A 15 9.38 6.77 23.31
C ARG A 15 9.16 8.28 23.46
N TYR A 16 8.13 8.62 24.22
CA TYR A 16 7.73 9.99 24.56
C TYR A 16 7.47 10.92 23.37
N VAL A 17 6.93 10.38 22.27
CA VAL A 17 6.58 11.18 21.09
C VAL A 17 5.41 12.11 21.43
N GLY A 18 5.53 13.39 21.09
CA GLY A 18 4.55 14.45 21.38
C GLY A 18 3.25 14.39 20.55
N ILE A 19 2.82 13.20 20.16
CA ILE A 19 1.61 12.95 19.36
C ILE A 19 0.69 12.02 20.13
N SER A 20 -0.63 12.21 20.00
CA SER A 20 -1.59 11.27 20.58
C SER A 20 -1.59 9.95 19.81
N ALA A 21 -1.63 8.83 20.52
CA ALA A 21 -1.63 7.49 19.92
C ALA A 21 -2.67 7.30 18.81
N SER A 22 -3.88 7.86 18.95
CA SER A 22 -4.93 7.76 17.91
C SER A 22 -4.56 8.42 16.58
N LYS A 23 -3.86 9.56 16.61
CA LYS A 23 -3.36 10.24 15.40
C LYS A 23 -2.22 9.47 14.75
N ALA A 24 -1.34 8.88 15.56
CA ALA A 24 -0.27 8.01 15.05
C ALA A 24 -0.85 6.75 14.40
N ARG A 25 -1.83 6.08 15.03
CA ARG A 25 -2.50 4.87 14.51
C ARG A 25 -3.08 5.08 13.11
N ARG A 26 -3.75 6.23 12.87
CA ARG A 26 -4.28 6.59 11.55
C ARG A 26 -3.23 6.53 10.44
N VAL A 27 -2.00 6.93 10.72
CA VAL A 27 -0.90 6.92 9.74
C VAL A 27 -0.25 5.54 9.65
N ILE A 28 -0.09 4.87 10.79
CA ILE A 28 0.45 3.52 10.89
C ILE A 28 -0.34 2.51 10.04
N ASP A 29 -1.67 2.65 9.99
CA ASP A 29 -2.52 1.73 9.24
C ASP A 29 -2.27 1.80 7.71
N LEU A 30 -1.69 2.89 7.20
CA LEU A 30 -1.34 3.03 5.77
C LEU A 30 -0.12 2.20 5.35
N VAL A 31 0.77 1.89 6.29
CA VAL A 31 2.10 1.31 6.03
C VAL A 31 2.24 -0.13 6.54
N ARG A 32 1.24 -0.66 7.23
CA ARG A 32 1.25 -2.03 7.74
C ARG A 32 1.34 -3.03 6.58
N GLY A 33 2.34 -3.92 6.63
CA GLY A 33 2.52 -5.00 5.65
C GLY A 33 3.13 -4.58 4.30
N LYS A 34 3.57 -3.32 4.15
CA LYS A 34 4.25 -2.81 2.96
C LYS A 34 5.76 -3.01 3.05
N SER A 35 6.46 -2.94 1.92
CA SER A 35 7.92 -2.87 1.93
C SER A 35 8.38 -1.58 2.61
N VAL A 36 9.59 -1.60 3.18
CA VAL A 36 10.15 -0.41 3.85
C VAL A 36 10.25 0.78 2.91
N GLU A 37 10.69 0.55 1.67
CA GLU A 37 10.81 1.61 0.65
C GLU A 37 9.44 2.25 0.33
N GLU A 38 8.44 1.42 0.00
CA GLU A 38 7.08 1.91 -0.28
C GLU A 38 6.48 2.64 0.93
N ALA A 39 6.71 2.12 2.14
CA ALA A 39 6.23 2.74 3.37
C ALA A 39 6.83 4.14 3.58
N LEU A 40 8.13 4.32 3.35
CA LEU A 40 8.78 5.62 3.47
C LEU A 40 8.25 6.62 2.45
N ASP A 41 7.99 6.19 1.22
CA ASP A 41 7.41 7.05 0.18
C ASP A 41 5.99 7.50 0.52
N ILE A 42 5.15 6.58 0.99
CA ILE A 42 3.79 6.92 1.41
C ILE A 42 3.81 7.94 2.55
N LEU A 43 4.70 7.76 3.53
CA LEU A 43 4.81 8.67 4.67
C LEU A 43 5.34 10.03 4.27
N ARG A 44 6.24 10.09 3.29
CA ARG A 44 6.79 11.34 2.76
C ARG A 44 5.71 12.23 2.14
N TRP A 45 4.70 11.63 1.49
CA TRP A 45 3.61 12.36 0.83
C TRP A 45 2.30 12.37 1.63
N ALA A 46 2.25 11.73 2.79
CA ALA A 46 1.08 11.77 3.66
C ALA A 46 0.89 13.17 4.25
N PRO A 47 -0.31 13.78 4.14
CA PRO A 47 -0.56 15.14 4.63
C PRO A 47 -0.63 15.26 6.16
N GLN A 48 -0.44 14.15 6.88
CA GLN A 48 -0.61 14.09 8.34
C GLN A 48 0.72 14.37 9.03
N GLN A 49 0.76 15.32 9.98
CA GLN A 49 1.99 15.63 10.75
C GLN A 49 2.56 14.41 11.51
N ALA A 50 1.75 13.39 11.79
CA ALA A 50 2.22 12.17 12.42
C ALA A 50 3.09 11.28 11.51
N SER A 51 3.22 11.61 10.22
CA SER A 51 4.07 10.87 9.29
C SER A 51 5.56 11.04 9.60
N GLU A 52 6.01 12.24 9.97
CA GLU A 52 7.42 12.51 10.22
C GLU A 52 8.02 11.63 11.34
N PRO A 53 7.40 11.51 12.55
CA PRO A 53 7.96 10.62 13.56
C PRO A 53 7.88 9.15 13.16
N VAL A 54 6.81 8.73 12.49
CA VAL A 54 6.67 7.32 12.05
C VAL A 54 7.73 6.97 11.01
N ALA A 55 7.99 7.84 10.04
CA ALA A 55 9.01 7.65 9.01
C ALA A 55 10.40 7.51 9.62
N LYS A 56 10.74 8.35 10.62
CA LYS A 56 12.01 8.25 11.35
C LYS A 56 12.18 6.91 12.06
N VAL A 57 11.13 6.37 12.67
CA VAL A 57 11.20 5.07 13.35
C VAL A 57 11.36 3.93 12.36
N ILE A 58 10.66 3.97 11.23
CA ILE A 58 10.82 2.96 10.17
C ILE A 58 12.23 3.01 9.58
N ALA A 59 12.76 4.21 9.29
CA ALA A 59 14.13 4.39 8.82
C ALA A 59 15.15 3.86 9.83
N SER A 60 14.92 4.09 11.14
CA SER A 60 15.76 3.53 12.20
C SER A 60 15.69 2.01 12.27
N ALA A 61 14.51 1.41 12.09
CA ALA A 61 14.36 -0.05 12.08
C ALA A 61 15.09 -0.67 10.89
N ALA A 62 15.02 -0.04 9.72
CA ALA A 62 15.77 -0.46 8.53
C ALA A 62 17.28 -0.35 8.74
N ALA A 63 17.76 0.74 9.35
CA ALA A 63 19.17 0.89 9.69
C ALA A 63 19.67 -0.15 10.70
N ASN A 64 18.84 -0.50 11.69
CA ASN A 64 19.15 -1.58 12.65
C ASN A 64 19.28 -2.93 11.94
N ALA A 65 18.32 -3.26 11.06
CA ALA A 65 18.34 -4.48 10.27
C ALA A 65 19.61 -4.58 9.40
N GLN A 66 20.01 -3.48 8.77
CA GLN A 66 21.18 -3.45 7.89
C GLN A 66 22.50 -3.55 8.68
N ASN A 67 22.67 -2.73 9.73
CA ASN A 67 23.97 -2.59 10.39
C ASN A 67 24.22 -3.64 11.47
N ASN A 68 23.18 -4.06 12.20
CA ASN A 68 23.35 -5.00 13.31
C ASN A 68 23.13 -6.44 12.87
N ASP A 69 22.10 -6.68 12.03
CA ASP A 69 21.69 -8.02 11.61
C ASP A 69 22.17 -8.39 10.20
N GLY A 70 22.78 -7.45 9.46
CA GLY A 70 23.32 -7.68 8.12
C GLY A 70 22.25 -8.00 7.06
N LEU A 71 21.00 -7.61 7.29
CA LEU A 71 19.88 -7.90 6.40
C LEU A 71 19.85 -6.93 5.21
N ASP A 72 19.43 -7.44 4.05
CA ASP A 72 19.27 -6.63 2.85
C ASP A 72 18.04 -5.70 2.97
N PRO A 73 18.22 -4.35 2.93
CA PRO A 73 17.13 -3.40 3.02
C PRO A 73 16.04 -3.57 1.95
N ALA A 74 16.37 -4.10 0.76
CA ALA A 74 15.39 -4.31 -0.32
C ALA A 74 14.36 -5.40 0.01
N THR A 75 14.70 -6.35 0.88
CA THR A 75 13.83 -7.47 1.28
C THR A 75 12.98 -7.17 2.51
N LEU A 76 13.15 -6.00 3.14
CA LEU A 76 12.50 -5.67 4.40
C LEU A 76 11.03 -5.29 4.21
N VAL A 77 10.19 -5.88 5.04
CA VAL A 77 8.76 -5.60 5.12
C VAL A 77 8.41 -5.15 6.53
N VAL A 78 7.50 -4.17 6.64
CA VAL A 78 6.95 -3.73 7.93
C VAL A 78 5.97 -4.79 8.44
N ALA A 79 6.44 -5.69 9.29
CA ALA A 79 5.67 -6.81 9.82
C ALA A 79 4.62 -6.32 10.83
N THR A 80 5.10 -5.65 11.87
CA THR A 80 4.27 -5.16 12.96
C THR A 80 4.63 -3.73 13.27
N ILE A 81 3.61 -2.88 13.32
CA ILE A 81 3.74 -1.50 13.74
C ILE A 81 2.56 -1.13 14.63
N HIS A 82 2.84 -0.50 15.75
CA HIS A 82 1.81 -0.07 16.69
C HIS A 82 2.22 1.21 17.41
N ALA A 83 1.22 1.95 17.87
CA ALA A 83 1.41 3.12 18.71
C ALA A 83 0.62 2.95 20.00
N ASP A 84 1.35 2.90 21.11
CA ASP A 84 0.82 2.82 22.46
C ASP A 84 0.71 4.21 23.07
N GLU A 85 -0.15 4.30 24.08
CA GLU A 85 -0.32 5.53 24.84
C GLU A 85 0.83 5.68 25.84
N GLY A 86 1.49 6.84 25.79
CA GLY A 86 2.52 7.23 26.75
C GLY A 86 1.96 8.03 27.92
N PRO A 87 2.83 8.52 28.82
CA PRO A 87 2.41 9.36 29.93
C PRO A 87 1.67 10.62 29.47
N THR A 88 0.55 10.91 30.12
CA THR A 88 -0.29 12.07 29.79
C THR A 88 -0.11 13.17 30.82
N ALA A 89 0.40 14.33 30.38
CA ALA A 89 0.49 15.51 31.21
C ALA A 89 -0.87 16.23 31.30
N LYS A 90 -1.22 16.70 32.50
CA LYS A 90 -2.48 17.40 32.78
C LYS A 90 -2.25 18.91 32.85
N ARG A 91 -3.12 19.71 32.23
CA ARG A 91 -3.14 21.18 32.32
C ARG A 91 -4.56 21.66 32.58
N ILE A 92 -4.71 22.73 33.35
CA ILE A 92 -6.00 23.35 33.63
C ILE A 92 -6.27 24.43 32.56
N ARG A 93 -7.50 24.50 32.07
CA ARG A 93 -8.01 25.56 31.19
C ARG A 93 -9.18 26.25 31.87
N PRO A 94 -9.07 27.55 32.18
CA PRO A 94 -10.19 28.31 32.75
C PRO A 94 -11.33 28.43 31.73
N ARG A 95 -12.57 28.42 32.22
CA ARG A 95 -13.80 28.59 31.45
C ARG A 95 -14.76 29.53 32.19
N ALA A 96 -15.83 29.95 31.50
CA ALA A 96 -16.87 30.81 32.06
C ALA A 96 -17.44 30.24 33.37
N GLN A 97 -17.95 31.12 34.23
CA GLN A 97 -18.54 30.79 35.54
C GLN A 97 -17.57 30.06 36.49
N GLY A 98 -16.28 30.42 36.49
CA GLY A 98 -15.28 29.84 37.40
C GLY A 98 -14.95 28.36 37.16
N ARG A 99 -15.39 27.78 36.04
CA ARG A 99 -15.19 26.35 35.74
C ARG A 99 -13.73 26.06 35.34
N ALA A 100 -13.15 25.00 35.89
CA ALA A 100 -11.80 24.54 35.56
C ALA A 100 -11.84 23.24 34.75
N PHE A 101 -11.59 23.32 33.44
CA PHE A 101 -11.53 22.14 32.57
C PHE A 101 -10.10 21.60 32.47
N ARG A 102 -9.96 20.30 32.16
CA ARG A 102 -8.65 19.66 32.03
C ARG A 102 -8.30 19.44 30.56
N ILE A 103 -7.16 19.98 30.11
CA ILE A 103 -6.52 19.61 28.85
C ILE A 103 -5.53 18.48 29.13
N ARG A 104 -5.59 17.42 28.32
CA ARG A 104 -4.65 16.30 28.36
C ARG A 104 -3.62 16.50 27.24
N LYS A 105 -2.35 16.66 27.60
CA LYS A 105 -1.21 16.63 26.67
C LYS A 105 -0.71 15.19 26.61
N ARG A 106 -1.27 14.43 25.65
CA ARG A 106 -0.99 13.00 25.46
C ARG A 106 0.32 12.82 24.69
N THR A 107 1.06 11.79 25.04
CA THR A 107 2.23 11.32 24.28
C THR A 107 1.99 9.90 23.80
N SER A 108 2.84 9.40 22.92
CA SER A 108 2.79 8.03 22.41
C SER A 108 4.16 7.36 22.41
N HIS A 109 4.12 6.04 22.35
CA HIS A 109 5.29 5.20 22.08
C HIS A 109 5.02 4.45 20.78
N ILE A 110 5.92 4.59 19.81
CA ILE A 110 5.79 3.96 18.49
C ILE A 110 6.80 2.82 18.42
N THR A 111 6.31 1.63 18.14
CA THR A 111 7.13 0.43 18.00
C THR A 111 6.97 -0.10 16.59
N VAL A 112 8.10 -0.34 15.92
CA VAL A 112 8.17 -0.91 14.57
C VAL A 112 9.01 -2.17 14.62
N ILE A 113 8.52 -3.22 13.98
CA ILE A 113 9.21 -4.48 13.73
C ILE A 113 9.24 -4.66 12.22
N VAL A 114 10.45 -4.71 11.67
CA VAL A 114 10.71 -5.04 10.27
C VAL A 114 11.24 -6.45 10.20
N GLU A 115 10.87 -7.20 9.16
CA GLU A 115 11.37 -8.55 8.95
C GLU A 115 11.80 -8.72 7.49
N SER A 116 12.86 -9.50 7.27
CA SER A 116 13.27 -9.86 5.91
C SER A 116 12.35 -10.98 5.40
N ARG A 117 11.56 -10.67 4.38
CA ARG A 117 10.75 -11.68 3.69
C ARG A 117 11.38 -11.96 2.34
N PRO A 118 11.73 -13.22 2.02
CA PRO A 118 12.25 -13.54 0.70
C PRO A 118 11.19 -13.23 -0.35
N THR A 119 11.60 -12.55 -1.42
CA THR A 119 10.73 -12.15 -2.52
C THR A 119 10.12 -13.40 -3.14
N ARG A 120 8.78 -13.49 -3.08
CA ARG A 120 8.02 -14.64 -3.59
C ARG A 120 7.86 -14.54 -5.11
N GLU A 121 8.97 -14.45 -5.86
CA GLU A 121 8.94 -14.34 -7.32
C GLU A 121 8.17 -15.48 -7.99
N GLY A 122 8.11 -16.68 -7.37
CA GLY A 122 7.42 -17.83 -7.94
C GLY A 122 5.88 -17.88 -7.84
N ARG A 123 5.21 -17.03 -7.04
CA ARG A 123 3.72 -17.11 -6.90
C ARG A 123 2.95 -15.97 -7.54
N ARG A 124 3.57 -14.79 -7.74
CA ARG A 124 2.92 -13.64 -8.39
C ARG A 124 3.03 -13.68 -9.91
N GLY A 125 4.09 -14.28 -10.47
CA GLY A 125 4.21 -14.53 -11.91
C GLY A 125 3.02 -15.33 -12.45
N ALA A 126 2.68 -16.45 -11.83
CA ALA A 126 1.60 -17.33 -12.31
C ALA A 126 0.21 -16.67 -12.37
N ALA A 127 -0.15 -15.79 -11.43
CA ALA A 127 -1.47 -15.14 -11.41
C ALA A 127 -1.55 -13.91 -12.34
N GLY A 128 -0.49 -13.11 -12.42
CA GLY A 128 -0.41 -11.94 -13.30
C GLY A 128 -0.24 -12.32 -14.77
N GLU A 129 0.57 -13.34 -15.05
CA GLU A 129 0.84 -13.86 -16.39
C GLU A 129 -0.34 -14.69 -16.92
N ALA A 130 -1.08 -15.40 -16.05
CA ALA A 130 -2.35 -16.04 -16.43
C ALA A 130 -3.45 -15.02 -16.76
N ALA A 131 -3.56 -13.93 -16.00
CA ALA A 131 -4.52 -12.85 -16.29
C ALA A 131 -4.15 -12.07 -17.56
N GLY A 132 -2.87 -11.75 -17.75
CA GLY A 132 -2.33 -11.14 -18.97
C GLY A 132 -2.49 -12.05 -20.20
N GLY A 133 -2.21 -13.35 -20.04
CA GLY A 133 -2.40 -14.37 -21.08
C GLY A 133 -3.86 -14.64 -21.40
N ALA A 134 -4.78 -14.56 -20.42
CA ALA A 134 -6.23 -14.65 -20.66
C ALA A 134 -6.74 -13.41 -21.41
N ARG A 135 -6.25 -12.20 -21.06
CA ARG A 135 -6.60 -10.94 -21.73
C ARG A 135 -6.05 -10.88 -23.16
N ALA A 136 -4.82 -11.37 -23.37
CA ALA A 136 -4.20 -11.48 -24.70
C ALA A 136 -4.91 -12.52 -25.58
N ARG A 137 -5.26 -13.71 -25.03
CA ARG A 137 -6.04 -14.74 -25.75
C ARG A 137 -7.45 -14.26 -26.11
N ARG A 138 -8.11 -13.51 -25.21
CA ARG A 138 -9.43 -12.91 -25.47
C ARG A 138 -9.37 -11.82 -26.55
N ALA A 139 -8.30 -11.03 -26.58
CA ALA A 139 -8.07 -10.01 -27.61
C ALA A 139 -7.72 -10.62 -28.99
N GLN A 140 -7.01 -11.75 -29.02
CA GLN A 140 -6.75 -12.49 -30.26
C GLN A 140 -8.02 -13.18 -30.78
N GLY A 141 -8.84 -13.75 -29.90
CA GLY A 141 -10.14 -14.33 -30.26
C GLY A 141 -11.13 -13.30 -30.82
N SER A 142 -11.17 -12.09 -30.26
CA SER A 142 -12.03 -11.01 -30.78
C SER A 142 -11.54 -10.46 -32.12
N LYS A 143 -10.21 -10.39 -32.35
CA LYS A 143 -9.65 -10.03 -33.67
C LYS A 143 -9.92 -11.09 -34.74
N ALA A 144 -9.81 -12.38 -34.40
CA ALA A 144 -10.12 -13.48 -35.32
C ALA A 144 -11.62 -13.57 -35.66
N ALA A 145 -12.50 -13.24 -34.71
CA ALA A 145 -13.94 -13.15 -34.94
C ALA A 145 -14.32 -11.93 -35.81
N ALA A 146 -13.62 -10.80 -35.66
CA ALA A 146 -13.82 -9.62 -36.49
C ALA A 146 -13.37 -9.84 -37.95
N ALA A 147 -12.26 -10.57 -38.17
CA ALA A 147 -11.78 -10.90 -39.51
C ALA A 147 -12.72 -11.85 -40.28
N LYS A 148 -13.47 -12.71 -39.59
CA LYS A 148 -14.49 -13.59 -40.20
C LYS A 148 -15.83 -12.90 -40.48
N LYS A 149 -16.08 -11.70 -39.93
CA LYS A 149 -17.35 -10.96 -40.05
C LYS A 149 -17.26 -9.74 -40.99
N ALA A 150 -16.14 -9.55 -41.70
CA ALA A 150 -16.06 -8.54 -42.75
C ALA A 150 -16.84 -9.02 -43.99
N PRO A 151 -17.80 -8.26 -44.53
CA PRO A 151 -18.52 -8.67 -45.73
C PRO A 151 -17.59 -8.55 -46.94
N ALA A 152 -17.47 -9.63 -47.70
CA ALA A 152 -16.90 -9.60 -49.04
C ALA A 152 -17.71 -8.62 -49.89
N LYS A 153 -17.04 -7.63 -50.46
CA LYS A 153 -17.64 -6.63 -51.36
C LYS A 153 -17.90 -7.31 -52.70
N THR A 154 -19.14 -7.71 -52.96
CA THR A 154 -19.59 -8.16 -54.29
C THR A 154 -19.68 -6.97 -55.22
N THR A 155 -18.81 -6.92 -56.21
CA THR A 155 -19.03 -6.20 -57.47
C THR A 155 -19.93 -7.07 -58.33
N GLU A 156 -21.15 -6.61 -58.65
CA GLU A 156 -21.85 -6.92 -59.91
C GLU A 156 -23.13 -6.08 -60.05
N ALA A 157 -23.49 -5.85 -61.31
CA ALA A 157 -24.28 -4.75 -61.83
C ALA A 157 -25.76 -4.74 -61.41
N SER A 158 -26.32 -3.53 -61.28
CA SER A 158 -27.75 -3.29 -61.56
C SER A 158 -27.84 -2.64 -62.93
N GLU A 159 -28.16 -3.45 -63.93
CA GLU A 159 -28.66 -3.00 -65.22
C GLU A 159 -30.17 -3.11 -65.15
N GLU A 160 -30.89 -2.01 -65.33
CA GLU A 160 -32.20 -1.96 -66.01
C GLU A 160 -32.77 -0.55 -65.96
N ALA A 161 -32.64 0.17 -67.08
CA ALA A 161 -33.58 1.21 -67.46
C ALA A 161 -33.67 1.35 -68.99
N LYS A 162 -34.74 0.74 -69.51
CA LYS A 162 -35.62 1.21 -70.59
C LYS A 162 -35.31 0.90 -72.07
N GLY A 163 -36.14 -0.02 -72.58
CA GLY A 163 -36.93 0.05 -73.83
C GLY A 163 -37.46 -1.35 -74.19
N GLY A 164 -38.73 -1.68 -74.44
CA GLY A 164 -40.04 -1.04 -74.52
C GLY A 164 -41.07 -2.07 -75.07
N SER A 165 -42.39 -1.82 -74.92
CA SER A 165 -43.58 -2.54 -75.49
C SER A 165 -43.75 -4.04 -75.13
N GLN A 166 -44.91 -4.59 -74.76
CA GLN A 166 -46.33 -4.27 -74.99
C GLN A 166 -47.15 -4.41 -73.70
#